data_AF-A0A959FYR1-F1
#
_entry.id   AF-A0A959FYR1-F1
#
_cell.length_a   1.000
_cell.length_b   1.000
_cell.length_c   1.000
_cell.angle_alpha   90.00
_cell.angle_beta   90.00
_cell.angle_gamma   90.00
#
_symmetry.space_group_name_H-M   'P 1'
#
loop_
_entity.id
_entity.type
_entity.pdbx_description
1 polymer ?
#
loop_
_entity_poly.entity_id
_entity_poly.type
_entity_poly.pdbx_seq_one_letter_code
_entity_poly.pdbx_strand_id
1 'polypeptide(L)'
;MDLLAQLKALDQLVVSGQLVKAVQDYFHPEFYYLDPGTGQLLGKISKVAYTWDFVRQIQTVNAVVLNESLVGKSVSMSEFLFDFTQQNGEPMRVHEIIKREWKEGLVLREWYFVSEGYPSMDTQPIQQNRLTLEQKKSADLPAGVEPVYHSLISLQKGGLNALQLCLDIEHPQPESLELILHSPRGAAASLPAVQKQSNLQKVYNLQDLPELQDTLILGEWKLEIRNTTGTESGVLNWWALEFGYYSTDDLTKVEGIGPKIAA
;
A
#
# COMPACT_ATOMS: atom_id res chain seq x y z
N MET A 1 -7.52 20.03 -13.56
CA MET A 1 -6.92 19.56 -12.30
C MET A 1 -6.10 20.70 -11.74
N ASP A 2 -6.38 21.14 -10.51
CA ASP A 2 -5.56 22.12 -9.82
C ASP A 2 -4.42 21.40 -9.09
N LEU A 3 -3.27 21.27 -9.76
CA LEU A 3 -2.12 20.56 -9.20
C LEU A 3 -1.56 21.28 -7.97
N LEU A 4 -1.64 22.61 -7.93
CA LEU A 4 -1.15 23.39 -6.80
C LEU A 4 -1.96 23.10 -5.55
N ALA A 5 -3.29 23.03 -5.67
CA ALA A 5 -4.15 22.66 -4.55
C ALA A 5 -3.87 21.23 -4.06
N GLN A 6 -3.68 20.27 -4.97
CA GLN A 6 -3.35 18.89 -4.60
C GLN A 6 -1.99 18.79 -3.88
N LEU A 7 -0.96 19.46 -4.41
CA LEU A 7 0.35 19.50 -3.79
C LEU A 7 0.29 20.12 -2.39
N LYS A 8 -0.37 21.28 -2.24
CA LYS A 8 -0.50 21.94 -0.93
C LYS A 8 -1.17 21.06 0.11
N ALA A 9 -2.23 20.35 -0.28
CA ALA A 9 -2.92 19.46 0.64
C ALA A 9 -2.07 18.24 1.02
N LEU A 10 -1.33 17.66 0.05
CA LEU A 10 -0.34 16.62 0.32
C LEU A 10 0.76 17.10 1.27
N ASP A 11 1.40 18.23 0.96
CA ASP A 11 2.51 18.77 1.77
C ASP A 11 2.02 19.15 3.18
N GLN A 12 0.78 19.61 3.33
CA GLN A 12 0.20 19.88 4.65
C GLN A 12 0.09 18.60 5.50
N LEU A 13 -0.29 17.46 4.90
CA LEU A 13 -0.28 16.19 5.60
C LEU A 13 1.13 15.81 6.05
N VAL A 14 2.13 15.99 5.18
CA VAL A 14 3.54 15.72 5.49
C VAL A 14 4.02 16.58 6.66
N VAL A 15 3.81 17.91 6.59
CA VAL A 15 4.19 18.85 7.66
C VAL A 15 3.50 18.51 9.00
N SER A 16 2.26 18.04 8.96
CA SER A 16 1.53 17.61 10.16
C SER A 16 1.93 16.23 10.70
N GLY A 17 2.94 15.58 10.11
CA GLY A 17 3.38 14.23 10.49
C GLY A 17 2.45 13.10 10.04
N GLN A 18 1.42 13.41 9.25
CA GLN A 18 0.43 12.43 8.75
C GLN A 18 0.94 11.72 7.48
N LEU A 19 2.15 11.16 7.54
CA LEU A 19 2.87 10.57 6.40
C LEU A 19 2.12 9.38 5.78
N VAL A 20 1.56 8.51 6.60
CA VAL A 20 0.77 7.35 6.14
C VAL A 20 -0.46 7.82 5.36
N LYS A 21 -1.19 8.78 5.92
CA LYS A 21 -2.38 9.36 5.31
C LYS A 21 -2.05 10.06 4.00
N ALA A 22 -0.91 10.75 3.92
CA ALA A 22 -0.41 11.34 2.68
C ALA A 22 -0.28 10.29 1.57
N VAL A 23 0.31 9.12 1.85
CA VAL A 23 0.43 8.03 0.88
C VAL A 23 -0.93 7.44 0.52
N GLN A 24 -1.74 7.09 1.53
CA GLN A 24 -3.07 6.50 1.30
C GLN A 24 -3.94 7.43 0.43
N ASP A 25 -3.97 8.73 0.74
CA ASP A 25 -4.89 9.68 0.11
C ASP A 25 -4.43 10.17 -1.26
N TYR A 26 -3.14 10.47 -1.42
CA TYR A 26 -2.64 11.20 -2.58
C TYR A 26 -1.86 10.35 -3.57
N PHE A 27 -1.64 9.06 -3.33
CA PHE A 27 -0.90 8.21 -4.28
C PHE A 27 -1.87 7.43 -5.16
N HIS A 28 -1.57 7.38 -6.45
CA HIS A 28 -2.37 6.70 -7.45
C HIS A 28 -2.30 5.17 -7.24
N PRO A 29 -3.36 4.38 -7.52
CA PRO A 29 -3.29 2.92 -7.42
C PRO A 29 -2.18 2.29 -8.28
N GLU A 30 -1.88 2.88 -9.44
CA GLU A 30 -0.73 2.51 -10.30
C GLU A 30 0.62 3.10 -9.84
N PHE A 31 0.69 3.70 -8.65
CA PHE A 31 1.94 4.27 -8.14
C PHE A 31 3.02 3.20 -8.04
N TYR A 32 4.24 3.58 -8.42
CA TYR A 32 5.43 2.80 -8.14
C TYR A 32 6.64 3.68 -7.88
N TYR A 33 7.60 3.12 -7.14
CA TYR A 33 8.90 3.72 -6.88
C TYR A 33 10.00 2.66 -6.91
N LEU A 34 11.24 3.10 -7.08
CA LEU A 34 12.40 2.24 -6.93
C LEU A 34 12.81 2.25 -5.46
N ASP A 35 12.86 1.08 -4.84
CA ASP A 35 13.40 0.94 -3.50
C ASP A 35 14.89 1.29 -3.51
N PRO A 36 15.34 2.25 -2.69
CA PRO A 36 16.72 2.73 -2.76
C PRO A 36 17.74 1.75 -2.18
N GLY A 37 17.32 0.83 -1.32
CA GLY A 37 18.23 -0.18 -0.74
C GLY A 37 18.43 -1.38 -1.66
N THR A 38 17.37 -1.81 -2.35
CA THR A 38 17.34 -3.06 -3.13
C THR A 38 17.29 -2.83 -4.64
N GLY A 39 16.96 -1.63 -5.09
CA GLY A 39 16.70 -1.33 -6.50
C GLY A 39 15.44 -1.98 -7.05
N GLN A 40 14.57 -2.54 -6.19
CA GLN A 40 13.34 -3.20 -6.62
C GLN A 40 12.24 -2.20 -6.94
N LEU A 41 11.41 -2.52 -7.93
CA LEU A 41 10.21 -1.74 -8.24
C LEU A 41 9.09 -2.14 -7.27
N LEU A 42 8.63 -1.18 -6.47
CA LEU A 42 7.62 -1.39 -5.44
C LEU A 42 6.39 -0.52 -5.69
N GLY A 43 5.21 -1.07 -5.38
CA GLY A 43 3.92 -0.41 -5.56
C GLY A 43 3.47 0.42 -4.37
N LYS A 44 2.21 0.88 -4.43
CA LYS A 44 1.58 1.71 -3.37
C LYS A 44 1.52 0.97 -2.04
N ILE A 45 1.17 -0.32 -2.02
CA ILE A 45 1.06 -1.08 -0.76
C ILE A 45 2.42 -1.16 -0.05
N SER A 46 3.49 -1.45 -0.79
CA SER A 46 4.85 -1.43 -0.24
C SER A 46 5.24 -0.06 0.29
N LYS A 47 4.85 1.03 -0.39
CA LYS A 47 5.11 2.40 0.11
C LYS A 47 4.38 2.70 1.41
N VAL A 48 3.12 2.28 1.54
CA VAL A 48 2.35 2.39 2.80
C VAL A 48 3.05 1.61 3.92
N ALA A 49 3.42 0.36 3.66
CA ALA A 49 4.09 -0.51 4.63
C ALA A 49 5.43 0.09 5.11
N TYR A 50 6.25 0.54 4.16
CA TYR A 50 7.50 1.25 4.46
C TYR A 50 7.25 2.47 5.35
N THR A 51 6.20 3.24 5.05
CA THR A 51 5.86 4.45 5.80
C THR A 51 5.36 4.11 7.21
N TRP A 52 4.60 3.02 7.41
CA TRP A 52 4.25 2.55 8.75
C TRP A 52 5.48 2.17 9.57
N ASP A 53 6.38 1.39 8.99
CA ASP A 53 7.59 0.94 9.68
C ASP A 53 8.51 2.10 10.01
N PHE A 54 8.59 3.09 9.11
CA PHE A 54 9.29 4.34 9.36
C PHE A 54 8.68 5.10 10.55
N VAL A 55 7.36 5.35 10.54
CA VAL A 55 6.68 6.10 11.60
C VAL A 55 6.80 5.39 12.97
N ARG A 56 6.77 4.06 13.01
CA ARG A 56 6.96 3.28 14.27
C ARG A 56 8.34 3.45 14.89
N GLN A 57 9.35 3.75 14.08
CA GLN A 57 10.72 4.01 14.55
C GLN A 57 10.88 5.42 15.12
N ILE A 58 9.91 6.32 14.91
CA ILE A 58 9.93 7.68 15.45
C ILE A 58 9.38 7.66 16.87
N GLN A 59 10.16 8.20 17.81
CA GLN A 59 9.73 8.49 19.16
C GLN A 59 9.12 9.89 19.26
N THR A 60 9.81 10.89 18.68
CA THR A 60 9.39 12.29 18.72
C THR A 60 9.58 12.94 17.36
N VAL A 61 8.59 13.74 16.94
CA VAL A 61 8.71 14.65 15.80
C VAL A 61 9.17 16.00 16.32
N ASN A 62 10.44 16.35 16.07
CA ASN A 62 11.03 17.60 16.53
C ASN A 62 10.66 18.75 15.59
N ALA A 63 10.79 18.51 14.28
CA ALA A 63 10.37 19.45 13.24
C ALA A 63 10.10 18.75 11.91
N VAL A 64 9.07 19.21 11.19
CA VAL A 64 8.89 18.95 9.76
C VAL A 64 8.64 20.29 9.10
N VAL A 65 9.60 20.75 8.30
CA VAL A 65 9.56 22.07 7.68
C VAL A 65 9.49 21.90 6.17
N LEU A 66 8.44 22.47 5.57
CA LEU A 66 8.41 22.71 4.13
C LEU A 66 9.15 24.02 3.84
N ASN A 67 10.27 23.94 3.14
CA ASN A 67 11.03 25.13 2.74
C ASN A 67 10.38 25.80 1.53
N GLU A 68 10.12 25.02 0.47
CA GLU A 68 9.59 25.51 -0.79
C GLU A 68 8.81 24.42 -1.51
N SER A 69 7.83 24.80 -2.34
CA SER A 69 7.19 23.85 -3.26
C SER A 69 6.86 24.49 -4.60
N LEU A 70 6.97 23.69 -5.65
CA LEU A 70 6.76 24.13 -7.03
C LEU A 70 5.93 23.12 -7.81
N VAL A 71 5.15 23.65 -8.75
CA VAL A 71 4.33 22.86 -9.68
C VAL A 71 4.70 23.20 -11.12
N GLY A 72 4.89 22.15 -11.92
CA GLY A 72 4.87 22.19 -13.38
C GLY A 72 3.53 21.70 -13.93
N LYS A 73 3.52 21.23 -15.17
CA LYS A 73 2.27 20.78 -15.84
C LYS A 73 1.67 19.51 -15.21
N SER A 74 2.52 18.54 -14.90
CA SER A 74 2.15 17.23 -14.32
C SER A 74 3.21 16.73 -13.35
N VAL A 75 4.05 17.63 -12.87
CA VAL A 75 5.19 17.37 -11.99
C VAL A 75 5.12 18.37 -10.86
N SER A 76 5.49 17.96 -9.66
CA SER A 76 5.75 18.87 -8.55
C SER A 76 7.10 18.58 -7.90
N MET A 77 7.60 19.52 -7.12
CA MET A 77 8.68 19.28 -6.16
C MET A 77 8.35 19.95 -4.83
N SER A 78 8.74 19.32 -3.73
CA SER A 78 8.67 19.88 -2.39
C SER A 78 9.99 19.66 -1.68
N GLU A 79 10.52 20.70 -1.07
CA GLU A 79 11.76 20.66 -0.28
C GLU A 79 11.40 20.61 1.21
N PHE A 80 11.85 19.55 1.88
CA PHE A 80 11.58 19.31 3.30
C PHE A 80 12.85 19.20 4.12
N LEU A 81 12.78 19.76 5.33
CA LEU A 81 13.67 19.40 6.42
C LEU A 81 12.89 18.60 7.45
N PHE A 82 13.37 17.38 7.72
CA PHE A 82 12.86 16.49 8.74
C PHE A 82 13.85 16.42 9.90
N ASP A 83 13.36 16.60 11.12
CA ASP A 83 14.09 16.36 12.36
C ASP A 83 13.22 15.47 13.27
N PHE A 84 13.69 14.26 13.50
CA PHE A 84 13.05 13.25 14.33
C PHE A 84 14.01 12.74 15.40
N THR A 85 13.45 12.27 16.50
CA THR A 85 14.16 11.40 17.45
C THR A 85 13.61 9.99 17.30
N GLN A 86 14.50 9.01 17.10
CA GLN A 86 14.14 7.61 16.92
C GLN A 86 13.87 6.92 18.28
N GLN A 87 13.26 5.73 18.26
CA GLN A 87 12.96 4.94 19.47
C GLN A 87 14.20 4.58 20.30
N ASN A 88 15.37 4.49 19.68
CA ASN A 88 16.64 4.28 20.37
C ASN A 88 17.25 5.58 20.96
N GLY A 89 16.58 6.73 20.80
CA GLY A 89 17.04 8.05 21.24
C GLY A 89 17.95 8.76 20.23
N GLU A 90 18.37 8.11 19.14
CA GLU A 90 19.25 8.71 18.15
C GLU A 90 18.51 9.76 17.29
N PRO A 91 19.14 10.90 16.98
CA PRO A 91 18.55 11.88 16.08
C PRO A 91 18.55 11.37 14.64
N MET A 92 17.52 11.73 13.89
CA MET A 92 17.44 11.55 12.44
C MET A 92 17.11 12.90 11.81
N ARG A 93 18.05 13.46 11.06
CA ARG A 93 17.88 14.71 10.33
C ARG A 93 18.05 14.46 8.84
N VAL A 94 17.03 14.79 8.07
CA VAL A 94 17.03 14.61 6.62
C VAL A 94 16.62 15.90 5.96
N HIS A 95 17.42 16.33 5.00
CA HIS A 95 17.05 17.39 4.07
C HIS A 95 16.84 16.76 2.70
N GLU A 96 15.61 16.82 2.19
CA GLU A 96 15.26 16.17 0.93
C GLU A 96 14.39 17.05 0.02
N ILE A 97 14.58 16.86 -1.27
CA ILE A 97 13.66 17.34 -2.31
C ILE A 97 12.95 16.12 -2.88
N ILE A 98 11.62 16.16 -2.86
CA ILE A 98 10.78 15.10 -3.41
C ILE A 98 10.19 15.58 -4.73
N LYS A 99 10.63 15.01 -5.85
CA LYS A 99 9.99 15.22 -7.16
C LYS A 99 8.85 14.21 -7.30
N ARG A 100 7.68 14.68 -7.73
CA ARG A 100 6.50 13.84 -7.96
C ARG A 100 5.98 14.00 -9.38
N GLU A 101 5.58 12.91 -10.00
CA GLU A 101 4.77 12.93 -11.22
C GLU A 101 3.33 12.58 -10.89
N TRP A 102 2.37 13.24 -11.56
CA TRP A 102 0.96 13.17 -11.22
C TRP A 102 0.10 12.65 -12.37
N LYS A 103 -0.88 11.82 -12.03
CA LYS A 103 -1.94 11.33 -12.91
C LYS A 103 -3.26 11.47 -12.16
N GLU A 104 -4.25 12.11 -12.80
CA GLU A 104 -5.62 12.22 -12.25
C GLU A 104 -5.70 12.86 -10.85
N GLY A 105 -4.77 13.76 -10.53
CA GLY A 105 -4.72 14.45 -9.23
C GLY A 105 -4.02 13.65 -8.14
N LEU A 106 -3.44 12.50 -8.47
CA LEU A 106 -2.71 11.64 -7.56
C LEU A 106 -1.26 11.44 -8.03
N VAL A 107 -0.36 11.19 -7.09
CA VAL A 107 1.05 10.90 -7.30
C VAL A 107 1.19 9.54 -7.95
N LEU A 108 1.76 9.51 -9.16
CA LEU A 108 2.06 8.31 -9.94
C LEU A 108 3.49 7.81 -9.70
N ARG A 109 4.44 8.71 -9.46
CA ARG A 109 5.86 8.38 -9.21
C ARG A 109 6.50 9.40 -8.30
N GLU A 110 7.52 8.97 -7.56
CA GLU A 110 8.37 9.83 -6.75
C GLU A 110 9.85 9.59 -6.96
N TRP A 111 10.64 10.66 -6.82
CA TRP A 111 12.09 10.62 -6.71
C TRP A 111 12.52 11.45 -5.51
N TYR A 112 13.49 10.93 -4.77
CA TYR A 112 14.04 11.53 -3.57
C TYR A 112 15.45 12.02 -3.87
N PHE A 113 15.72 13.29 -3.59
CA PHE A 113 17.04 13.89 -3.70
C PHE A 113 17.46 14.37 -2.31
N VAL A 114 18.36 13.64 -1.67
CA VAL A 114 18.87 13.95 -0.32
C VAL A 114 20.27 14.56 -0.41
N SER A 115 20.62 15.39 0.57
CA SER A 115 21.93 16.07 0.61
C SER A 115 23.13 15.13 0.84
N GLU A 116 22.93 13.88 1.26
CA GLU A 116 23.99 12.88 1.42
C GLU A 116 23.60 11.50 0.84
N GLY A 117 24.45 10.96 -0.05
CA GLY A 117 24.67 9.51 -0.18
C GLY A 117 23.67 8.64 -0.93
N TYR A 118 22.76 9.17 -1.76
CA TYR A 118 21.92 8.31 -2.60
C TYR A 118 22.60 7.93 -3.92
N PRO A 119 22.65 6.63 -4.30
CA PRO A 119 23.05 6.26 -5.65
C PRO A 119 22.04 6.82 -6.67
N SER A 120 22.56 7.38 -7.76
CA SER A 120 21.74 7.81 -8.90
C SER A 120 20.93 6.64 -9.44
N MET A 121 19.60 6.77 -9.45
CA MET A 121 18.70 5.74 -9.97
C MET A 121 18.61 5.82 -11.50
N ASP A 122 19.09 4.79 -12.18
CA ASP A 122 18.87 4.61 -13.61
C ASP A 122 17.47 4.01 -13.83
N THR A 123 16.57 4.77 -14.47
CA THR A 123 15.18 4.36 -14.66
C THR A 123 15.04 3.51 -15.92
N GLN A 124 15.09 2.19 -15.79
CA GLN A 124 14.58 1.30 -16.84
C GLN A 124 13.08 1.04 -16.58
N PRO A 125 12.20 1.18 -17.59
CA PRO A 125 10.80 0.83 -17.44
C PRO A 125 10.65 -0.69 -17.35
N ILE A 126 10.27 -1.21 -16.19
CA ILE A 126 9.92 -2.63 -16.02
C ILE A 126 8.41 -2.70 -15.82
N GLN A 127 7.70 -3.12 -16.87
CA GLN A 127 6.28 -3.51 -16.75
C GLN A 127 6.21 -4.85 -16.02
N GLN A 128 5.94 -4.81 -14.71
CA GLN A 128 5.24 -5.91 -14.08
C GLN A 128 3.75 -5.58 -14.15
N ASN A 129 2.97 -6.53 -14.67
CA ASN A 129 1.52 -6.50 -14.63
C ASN A 129 1.07 -6.46 -13.16
N ARG A 130 0.84 -5.24 -12.67
CA ARG A 130 0.36 -4.96 -11.32
C ARG A 130 -0.98 -4.28 -11.35
N LEU A 131 -1.83 -4.65 -10.41
CA LEU A 131 -3.14 -4.05 -10.22
C LEU A 131 -3.34 -3.78 -8.74
N THR A 132 -3.63 -2.53 -8.39
CA THR A 132 -4.01 -2.15 -7.03
C THR A 132 -5.49 -1.82 -6.99
N LEU A 133 -6.20 -2.47 -6.08
CA LEU A 133 -7.58 -2.15 -5.71
C LEU A 133 -7.56 -1.65 -4.26
N GLU A 134 -8.30 -0.59 -3.96
CA GLU A 134 -8.33 -0.04 -2.60
C GLU A 134 -9.69 0.54 -2.22
N GLN A 135 -9.96 0.58 -0.91
CA GLN A 135 -11.10 1.25 -0.33
C GLN A 135 -10.65 2.09 0.88
N LYS A 136 -10.91 3.41 0.81
CA LYS A 136 -10.62 4.38 1.87
C LYS A 136 -11.82 4.53 2.81
N LYS A 137 -11.56 4.74 4.12
CA LYS A 137 -12.50 4.76 5.26
C LYS A 137 -13.77 3.95 4.99
N SER A 138 -13.67 2.67 5.28
CA SER A 138 -14.57 1.68 4.70
C SER A 138 -15.87 1.50 5.49
N ALA A 139 -15.81 1.47 6.83
CA ALA A 139 -16.98 1.46 7.71
C ALA A 139 -16.59 1.54 9.19
N ASP A 140 -17.57 1.90 10.02
CA ASP A 140 -17.56 1.56 11.42
C ASP A 140 -17.74 0.04 11.56
N LEU A 141 -16.90 -0.58 12.40
CA LEU A 141 -17.05 -1.97 12.79
C LEU A 141 -17.92 -1.98 14.06
N PRO A 142 -19.17 -2.45 13.97
CA PRO A 142 -20.09 -2.40 15.09
C PRO A 142 -19.61 -3.34 16.21
N ALA A 143 -19.98 -3.00 17.45
CA ALA A 143 -19.92 -3.96 18.54
C ALA A 143 -20.89 -5.12 18.21
N GLY A 144 -20.41 -6.34 18.29
CA GLY A 144 -21.18 -7.55 18.02
C GLY A 144 -20.37 -8.62 17.30
N VAL A 145 -20.92 -9.82 17.22
CA VAL A 145 -20.26 -10.99 16.61
C VAL A 145 -20.65 -11.22 15.15
N GLU A 146 -21.50 -10.36 14.59
CA GLU A 146 -21.92 -10.46 13.20
C GLU A 146 -20.79 -10.04 12.27
N PRO A 147 -20.50 -10.82 11.21
CA PRO A 147 -19.47 -10.47 10.24
C PRO A 147 -19.86 -9.24 9.42
N VAL A 148 -18.89 -8.36 9.22
CA VAL A 148 -18.97 -7.23 8.28
C VAL A 148 -18.17 -7.57 7.03
N TYR A 149 -18.75 -7.30 5.86
CA TYR A 149 -18.14 -7.58 4.57
C TYR A 149 -17.77 -6.31 3.83
N HIS A 150 -16.57 -6.30 3.25
CA HIS A 150 -16.07 -5.27 2.37
C HIS A 150 -15.64 -5.88 1.05
N SER A 151 -15.93 -5.20 -0.07
CA SER A 151 -15.70 -5.77 -1.40
C SER A 151 -14.85 -4.86 -2.29
N LEU A 152 -13.98 -5.48 -3.08
CA LEU A 152 -13.26 -4.86 -4.19
C LEU A 152 -13.47 -5.69 -5.44
N ILE A 153 -13.74 -5.05 -6.59
CA ILE A 153 -13.98 -5.75 -7.85
C ILE A 153 -12.78 -5.55 -8.78
N SER A 154 -12.15 -6.64 -9.16
CA SER A 154 -11.18 -6.67 -10.25
C SER A 154 -11.89 -6.98 -11.56
N LEU A 155 -11.63 -6.19 -12.60
CA LEU A 155 -12.04 -6.49 -13.97
C LEU A 155 -10.90 -7.12 -14.79
N GLN A 156 -9.72 -7.25 -14.18
CA GLN A 156 -8.54 -7.78 -14.85
C GLN A 156 -8.61 -9.31 -14.92
N LYS A 157 -8.36 -9.85 -16.12
CA LYS A 157 -8.19 -11.28 -16.33
C LYS A 157 -6.73 -11.65 -16.10
N GLY A 158 -6.51 -12.78 -15.44
CA GLY A 158 -5.18 -13.28 -15.16
C GLY A 158 -5.20 -14.32 -14.06
N GLY A 159 -4.14 -15.11 -14.01
CA GLY A 159 -3.82 -15.90 -12.83
C GLY A 159 -3.03 -15.06 -11.83
N LEU A 160 -3.21 -15.37 -10.56
CA LEU A 160 -2.49 -14.74 -9.47
C LEU A 160 -1.02 -15.18 -9.46
N ASN A 161 -0.08 -14.23 -9.45
CA ASN A 161 1.36 -14.50 -9.27
C ASN A 161 1.86 -13.97 -7.93
N ALA A 162 1.34 -12.82 -7.51
CA ALA A 162 1.64 -12.22 -6.22
C ALA A 162 0.38 -11.54 -5.68
N LEU A 163 0.27 -11.52 -4.36
CA LEU A 163 -0.79 -10.83 -3.64
C LEU A 163 -0.15 -10.09 -2.47
N GLN A 164 -0.52 -8.84 -2.29
CA GLN A 164 -0.32 -8.12 -1.04
C GLN A 164 -1.69 -7.60 -0.58
N LEU A 165 -2.12 -8.01 0.61
CA LEU A 165 -3.24 -7.44 1.32
C LEU A 165 -2.71 -6.49 2.39
N CYS A 166 -3.18 -5.26 2.40
CA CYS A 166 -2.81 -4.26 3.40
C CYS A 166 -4.05 -3.83 4.18
N LEU A 167 -3.98 -3.89 5.51
CA LEU A 167 -5.08 -3.54 6.43
C LEU A 167 -4.65 -2.43 7.38
N ASP A 168 -5.55 -1.48 7.63
CA ASP A 168 -5.45 -0.45 8.68
C ASP A 168 -6.77 -0.45 9.46
N ILE A 169 -6.79 -1.11 10.62
CA ILE A 169 -7.98 -1.28 11.46
C ILE A 169 -7.70 -0.75 12.86
N GLU A 170 -8.42 0.29 13.25
CA GLU A 170 -8.42 0.76 14.64
C GLU A 170 -9.45 -0.04 15.43
N HIS A 171 -9.03 -0.75 16.48
CA HIS A 171 -9.92 -1.52 17.34
C HIS A 171 -9.30 -1.65 18.74
N PRO A 172 -10.08 -1.53 19.84
CA PRO A 172 -9.52 -1.62 21.20
C PRO A 172 -8.85 -2.96 21.53
N GLN A 173 -9.29 -4.03 20.87
CA GLN A 173 -8.77 -5.40 21.04
C GLN A 173 -8.59 -6.08 19.68
N PRO A 174 -7.57 -5.76 18.87
CA PRO A 174 -7.47 -6.33 17.52
C PRO A 174 -7.27 -7.85 17.50
N GLU A 175 -6.79 -8.42 18.60
CA GLU A 175 -6.69 -9.87 18.79
C GLU A 175 -8.06 -10.57 18.88
N SER A 176 -9.14 -9.83 19.14
CA SER A 176 -10.51 -10.38 19.09
C SER A 176 -11.07 -10.43 17.66
N LEU A 177 -10.36 -9.88 16.67
CA LEU A 177 -10.83 -9.87 15.29
C LEU A 177 -10.48 -11.18 14.59
N GLU A 178 -11.50 -11.82 14.04
CA GLU A 178 -11.37 -12.84 13.02
C GLU A 178 -11.47 -12.17 11.64
N LEU A 179 -10.50 -12.45 10.79
CA LEU A 179 -10.33 -11.80 9.49
C LEU A 179 -10.21 -12.87 8.41
N ILE A 180 -11.02 -12.78 7.36
CA ILE A 180 -11.02 -13.75 6.26
C ILE A 180 -11.04 -13.01 4.93
N LEU A 181 -10.10 -13.33 4.04
CA LEU A 181 -10.10 -12.85 2.66
C LEU A 181 -10.70 -13.92 1.74
N HIS A 182 -11.79 -13.59 1.08
CA HIS A 182 -12.47 -14.42 0.10
C HIS A 182 -12.08 -13.99 -1.32
N SER A 183 -11.65 -14.96 -2.13
CA SER A 183 -11.40 -14.78 -3.56
C SER A 183 -12.69 -14.85 -4.38
N PRO A 184 -12.71 -14.33 -5.62
CA PRO A 184 -13.90 -14.33 -6.49
C PRO A 184 -14.47 -15.71 -6.83
N ARG A 185 -13.66 -16.77 -6.67
CA ARG A 185 -14.06 -18.16 -6.97
C ARG A 185 -14.37 -18.99 -5.73
N GLY A 186 -14.43 -18.35 -4.55
CA GLY A 186 -14.86 -18.98 -3.31
C GLY A 186 -13.75 -19.61 -2.46
N ALA A 187 -12.48 -19.53 -2.87
CA ALA A 187 -11.37 -19.83 -1.94
C ALA A 187 -11.31 -18.73 -0.86
N ALA A 188 -11.03 -19.11 0.38
CA ALA A 188 -10.99 -18.20 1.53
C ALA A 188 -9.75 -18.47 2.37
N ALA A 189 -9.06 -17.41 2.80
CA ALA A 189 -7.87 -17.51 3.65
C ALA A 189 -8.09 -16.74 4.97
N SER A 190 -7.78 -17.38 6.09
CA SER A 190 -7.81 -16.73 7.40
C SER A 190 -6.56 -15.88 7.60
N LEU A 191 -6.74 -14.66 8.08
CA LEU A 191 -5.66 -13.70 8.26
C LEU A 191 -5.30 -13.63 9.75
N PRO A 192 -4.10 -14.07 10.17
CA PRO A 192 -3.73 -14.04 11.59
C PRO A 192 -3.64 -12.59 12.10
N ALA A 193 -4.55 -12.19 13.00
CA ALA A 193 -4.69 -10.84 13.57
C ALA A 193 -3.76 -10.58 14.77
N VAL A 194 -2.51 -11.06 14.72
CA VAL A 194 -1.60 -11.01 15.87
C VAL A 194 -0.95 -9.62 15.98
N GLN A 195 -1.63 -8.66 16.61
CA GLN A 195 -1.05 -7.42 17.13
C GLN A 195 -1.67 -7.06 18.49
N LYS A 196 -0.84 -6.65 19.46
CA LYS A 196 -1.28 -6.27 20.83
C LYS A 196 -1.55 -4.76 20.99
N GLN A 197 -1.36 -3.99 19.93
CA GLN A 197 -1.56 -2.54 19.93
C GLN A 197 -2.99 -2.25 19.47
N SER A 198 -3.58 -1.12 19.87
CA SER A 198 -4.96 -0.74 19.54
C SER A 198 -5.22 -0.37 18.07
N ASN A 199 -4.28 -0.68 17.19
CA ASN A 199 -4.39 -0.51 15.75
C ASN A 199 -3.70 -1.69 15.05
N LEU A 200 -4.44 -2.40 14.19
CA LEU A 200 -3.94 -3.46 13.34
C LEU A 200 -3.57 -2.89 11.98
N GLN A 201 -2.27 -2.59 11.83
CA GLN A 201 -1.67 -2.17 10.58
C GLN A 201 -0.76 -3.28 10.06
N LYS A 202 -1.24 -4.04 9.08
CA LYS A 202 -0.58 -5.28 8.66
C LYS A 202 -0.61 -5.49 7.16
N VAL A 203 0.50 -6.02 6.64
CA VAL A 203 0.62 -6.54 5.28
C VAL A 203 0.65 -8.06 5.35
N TYR A 204 -0.17 -8.70 4.52
CA TYR A 204 -0.11 -10.14 4.24
C TYR A 204 0.33 -10.32 2.81
N ASN A 205 1.24 -11.24 2.56
CA ASN A 205 1.69 -11.59 1.22
C ASN A 205 1.10 -12.94 0.82
N LEU A 206 1.17 -13.29 -0.46
CA LEU A 206 0.65 -14.57 -0.97
C LEU A 206 1.20 -15.79 -0.24
N GLN A 207 2.47 -15.73 0.20
CA GLN A 207 3.11 -16.79 0.98
C GLN A 207 2.41 -17.05 2.33
N ASP A 208 1.74 -16.03 2.89
CA ASP A 208 0.99 -16.10 4.15
C ASP A 208 -0.43 -16.64 3.92
N LEU A 209 -0.86 -16.75 2.65
CA LEU A 209 -2.22 -17.07 2.21
C LEU A 209 -2.21 -18.21 1.17
N PRO A 210 -1.71 -19.40 1.53
CA PRO A 210 -1.53 -20.51 0.58
C PRO A 210 -2.83 -20.96 -0.08
N GLU A 211 -3.98 -20.77 0.59
CA GLU A 211 -5.31 -21.09 0.07
C GLU A 211 -5.69 -20.29 -1.19
N LEU A 212 -4.99 -19.19 -1.46
CA LEU A 212 -5.29 -18.29 -2.57
C LEU A 212 -4.36 -18.45 -3.79
N GLN A 213 -3.32 -19.29 -3.71
CA GLN A 213 -2.26 -19.38 -4.74
C GLN A 213 -2.80 -19.65 -6.14
N ASP A 214 -3.78 -20.55 -6.29
CA ASP A 214 -4.31 -20.97 -7.60
C ASP A 214 -5.59 -20.21 -8.01
N THR A 215 -5.85 -19.05 -7.40
CA THR A 215 -7.06 -18.27 -7.69
C THR A 215 -6.90 -17.39 -8.93
N LEU A 216 -8.03 -17.07 -9.58
CA LEU A 216 -8.06 -16.03 -10.61
C LEU A 216 -8.34 -14.67 -9.97
N ILE A 217 -7.74 -13.63 -10.55
CA ILE A 217 -7.93 -12.28 -10.05
C ILE A 217 -9.24 -11.62 -10.48
N LEU A 218 -9.89 -12.10 -11.56
CA LEU A 218 -11.14 -11.52 -12.08
C LEU A 218 -12.31 -11.77 -11.13
N GLY A 219 -12.97 -10.68 -10.71
CA GLY A 219 -14.22 -10.71 -9.97
C GLY A 219 -14.14 -10.01 -8.61
N GLU A 220 -15.11 -10.33 -7.76
CA GLU A 220 -15.29 -9.69 -6.44
C GLU A 220 -14.44 -10.39 -5.37
N TRP A 221 -13.51 -9.64 -4.78
CA TRP A 221 -12.77 -10.01 -3.58
C TRP A 221 -13.48 -9.47 -2.34
N LYS A 222 -13.63 -10.28 -1.29
CA LYS A 222 -14.32 -9.86 -0.06
C LYS A 222 -13.42 -10.00 1.15
N LEU A 223 -13.30 -8.94 1.94
CA LEU A 223 -12.76 -8.97 3.29
C LEU A 223 -13.92 -9.12 4.27
N GLU A 224 -13.94 -10.24 5.00
CA GLU A 224 -14.82 -10.48 6.14
C GLU A 224 -14.08 -10.12 7.42
N ILE A 225 -14.72 -9.32 8.27
CA ILE A 225 -14.22 -8.91 9.58
C ILE A 225 -15.28 -9.27 10.62
N ARG A 226 -14.89 -10.02 11.63
CA ARG A 226 -15.77 -10.42 12.73
C ARG A 226 -15.13 -10.12 14.07
N ASN A 227 -15.82 -9.39 14.94
CA ASN A 227 -15.39 -9.22 16.32
C ASN A 227 -15.90 -10.38 17.18
N THR A 228 -15.00 -11.26 17.63
CA THR A 228 -15.37 -12.50 18.33
C THR A 228 -15.85 -12.30 19.76
N THR A 229 -15.50 -11.18 20.41
CA THR A 229 -15.97 -10.84 21.77
C THR A 229 -17.25 -10.00 21.72
N GLY A 230 -17.41 -9.20 20.66
CA GLY A 230 -18.60 -8.39 20.40
C GLY A 230 -18.82 -7.21 21.36
N THR A 231 -17.84 -6.89 22.22
CA THR A 231 -17.99 -5.86 23.26
C THR A 231 -17.65 -4.46 22.80
N GLU A 232 -16.69 -4.34 21.89
CA GLU A 232 -16.11 -3.06 21.46
C GLU A 232 -16.37 -2.83 19.97
N SER A 233 -16.49 -1.56 19.59
CA SER A 233 -16.50 -1.14 18.19
C SER A 233 -15.10 -0.78 17.70
N GLY A 234 -14.90 -0.79 16.40
CA GLY A 234 -13.69 -0.27 15.76
C GLY A 234 -13.98 0.41 14.44
N VAL A 235 -12.95 0.65 13.65
CA VAL A 235 -13.04 1.31 12.35
C VAL A 235 -12.07 0.64 11.38
N LEU A 236 -12.58 0.22 10.21
CA LEU A 236 -11.73 -0.12 9.08
C LEU A 236 -11.34 1.18 8.36
N ASN A 237 -10.16 1.71 8.70
CA ASN A 237 -9.66 2.97 8.16
C ASN A 237 -9.30 2.84 6.68
N TRP A 238 -8.69 1.72 6.30
CA TRP A 238 -8.30 1.48 4.92
C TRP A 238 -7.97 0.00 4.69
N TRP A 239 -8.25 -0.49 3.49
CA TRP A 239 -7.66 -1.73 3.00
C TRP A 239 -7.40 -1.70 1.50
N ALA A 240 -6.43 -2.50 1.06
CA ALA A 240 -6.10 -2.62 -0.35
C ALA A 240 -5.56 -4.01 -0.69
N LEU A 241 -5.75 -4.37 -1.96
CA LEU A 241 -5.17 -5.55 -2.60
C LEU A 241 -4.28 -5.08 -3.74
N GLU A 242 -3.02 -5.51 -3.74
CA GLU A 242 -2.11 -5.36 -4.88
C GLU A 242 -1.80 -6.75 -5.45
N PHE A 243 -2.09 -6.92 -6.73
CA PHE A 243 -1.87 -8.17 -7.46
C PHE A 243 -0.66 -8.02 -8.35
N GLY A 244 0.27 -8.97 -8.31
CA GLY A 244 1.07 -9.32 -9.48
C GLY A 244 0.31 -10.39 -10.25
N TYR A 245 0.14 -10.23 -11.57
CA TYR A 245 -0.62 -11.18 -12.38
C TYR A 245 0.06 -11.51 -13.70
N TYR A 246 -0.29 -12.66 -14.28
CA TYR A 246 0.04 -13.00 -15.66
C TYR A 246 -1.24 -13.03 -16.48
N SER A 247 -1.14 -12.68 -17.77
CA SER A 247 -2.29 -12.81 -18.66
C SER A 247 -2.58 -14.29 -18.88
N THR A 248 -3.85 -14.69 -18.82
CA THR A 248 -4.28 -16.04 -19.24
C THR A 248 -4.17 -16.25 -20.74
N ASP A 249 -4.02 -15.16 -21.51
CA ASP A 249 -3.76 -15.20 -22.95
C ASP A 249 -2.25 -15.23 -23.25
N ASP A 250 -1.40 -15.25 -22.22
CA ASP A 250 0.04 -15.43 -22.36
C ASP A 250 0.37 -16.91 -22.61
N LEU A 251 0.37 -17.29 -23.89
CA LEU A 251 0.67 -18.64 -24.36
C LEU A 251 2.11 -19.10 -24.02
N THR A 252 2.97 -18.24 -23.47
CA THR A 252 4.33 -18.63 -23.04
C THR A 252 4.36 -19.37 -21.71
N LYS A 253 3.24 -19.38 -20.97
CA LYS A 253 3.10 -20.02 -19.65
C LYS A 253 2.09 -21.17 -19.61
N VAL A 254 1.55 -21.59 -20.75
CA VAL A 254 0.70 -22.77 -20.83
C VAL A 254 1.59 -24.01 -20.68
N GLU A 255 1.67 -24.55 -19.47
CA GLU A 255 2.21 -25.90 -19.25
C GLU A 255 1.41 -26.90 -20.10
N GLY A 256 2.05 -27.52 -21.08
CA GLY A 256 1.42 -28.58 -21.88
C GLY A 256 1.60 -28.52 -23.40
N ILE A 257 2.19 -27.45 -23.96
CA ILE A 257 2.59 -27.48 -25.37
C ILE A 257 4.00 -28.09 -25.49
N GLY A 258 4.06 -29.42 -25.40
CA GLY A 258 5.25 -30.19 -25.77
C GLY A 258 5.70 -29.84 -27.20
N PRO A 259 6.97 -30.10 -27.58
CA PRO A 259 7.50 -29.69 -28.86
C PRO A 259 6.60 -30.19 -29.99
N LYS A 260 6.15 -29.26 -30.85
CA LYS A 260 5.46 -29.56 -32.09
C LYS A 260 6.29 -30.62 -32.82
N ILE A 261 5.66 -31.76 -33.08
CA ILE A 261 6.22 -32.86 -33.86
C ILE A 261 6.79 -32.25 -35.15
N ALA A 262 8.12 -32.27 -35.30
CA ALA A 262 8.75 -32.01 -36.57
C ALA A 262 8.40 -33.18 -37.50
N ALA A 263 7.78 -32.86 -38.62
CA ALA A 263 7.52 -33.80 -39.72
C ALA A 263 8.82 -34.24 -40.38
#